data_AF-A0A345IEL5-F1
#
_entry.id   AF-A0A345IEL5-F1
#
_cell.length_a   1.000
_cell.length_b   1.000
_cell.length_c   1.000
_cell.angle_alpha   90.00
_cell.angle_beta   90.00
_cell.angle_gamma   90.00
#
_symmetry.space_group_name_H-M   'P 1'
#
loop_
_entity.id
_entity.type
_entity.pdbx_description
1 polymer ?
#
loop_
_entity_poly.entity_id
_entity_poly.type
_entity_poly.pdbx_seq_one_letter_code
_entity_poly.pdbx_strand_id
1 'polypeptide(L)'
;MSSSPLPGLRAADSPPTFLPGPAERPLGDLPLTVLVGVTGVGKSTALAALREADPALKVLPDRREVTDAVMILPLSGGPISDREERFRLTALYRQTHPGGMAQALGSLLADTGHWGEQPVFDGLRGEDEVRYAAAHFPRWRFVALGAPDAVRVRRLLGRGDHFDQIRTEGAEDLRAALEGLKGSAEVFTAAELDDLAALVKEGHRPEDILAKTKIVLSERRNYDPAAAEAALRTLPPERALILDTVRLSPEQVGAAVRAWAGGKA
;
A
#
# COMPACT_ATOMS: atom_id res chain seq x y z
N MET A 1 -30.89 8.94 2.01
CA MET A 1 -29.77 9.86 1.73
C MET A 1 -28.49 9.09 1.98
N SER A 2 -27.90 8.49 0.93
CA SER A 2 -26.66 7.72 1.08
C SER A 2 -25.52 8.72 1.16
N SER A 3 -24.99 8.97 2.35
CA SER A 3 -23.73 9.68 2.52
C SER A 3 -22.67 8.91 1.74
N SER A 4 -21.95 9.58 0.82
CA SER A 4 -20.80 8.97 0.16
C SER A 4 -19.89 8.34 1.22
N PRO A 5 -19.51 7.06 1.09
CA PRO A 5 -18.66 6.38 2.08
C PRO A 5 -17.26 7.01 2.19
N LEU A 6 -16.91 7.92 1.27
CA LEU A 6 -15.64 8.66 1.25
C LEU A 6 -15.93 10.17 1.34
N PRO A 7 -15.67 10.83 2.48
CA PRO A 7 -15.87 12.27 2.62
C PRO A 7 -15.10 13.07 1.55
N GLY A 8 -15.76 14.00 0.87
CA GLY A 8 -15.14 14.82 -0.18
C GLY A 8 -14.66 14.07 -1.43
N LEU A 9 -15.01 12.79 -1.58
CA LEU A 9 -14.78 11.98 -2.79
C LEU A 9 -16.10 11.38 -3.28
N ARG A 10 -16.30 11.35 -4.60
CA ARG A 10 -17.45 10.67 -5.21
C ARG A 10 -17.13 10.10 -6.58
N ALA A 11 -17.87 9.10 -7.03
CA ALA A 11 -17.74 8.55 -8.38
C ALA A 11 -18.12 9.61 -9.43
N ALA A 12 -17.34 9.72 -10.50
CA ALA A 12 -17.63 10.63 -11.62
C ALA A 12 -18.97 10.31 -12.29
N ASP A 13 -19.34 9.03 -12.34
CA ASP A 13 -20.58 8.54 -12.96
C ASP A 13 -21.81 8.62 -12.02
N SER A 14 -21.72 9.39 -10.93
CA SER A 14 -22.87 9.65 -10.07
C SER A 14 -24.01 10.30 -10.89
N PRO A 15 -25.30 10.05 -10.56
CA PRO A 15 -26.43 10.49 -11.38
C PRO A 15 -26.33 11.96 -11.83
N PRO A 16 -26.76 12.30 -13.06
CA PRO A 16 -26.54 13.60 -13.73
C PRO A 16 -27.16 14.81 -13.01
N THR A 17 -27.90 14.59 -11.92
CA THR A 17 -28.36 15.65 -11.01
C THR A 17 -27.22 16.28 -10.19
N PHE A 18 -26.01 15.73 -10.21
CA PHE A 18 -24.82 16.28 -9.54
C PHE A 18 -23.72 16.61 -10.56
N LEU A 19 -23.88 17.70 -11.30
CA LEU A 19 -22.76 18.32 -12.01
C LEU A 19 -21.61 18.57 -11.01
N PRO A 20 -20.33 18.43 -11.42
CA PRO A 20 -19.20 18.75 -10.57
C PRO A 20 -19.35 20.15 -9.96
N GLY A 21 -19.26 20.24 -8.64
CA GLY A 21 -19.14 21.52 -7.97
C GLY A 21 -17.92 22.28 -8.48
N PRO A 22 -17.85 23.61 -8.32
CA PRO A 22 -16.73 24.41 -8.84
C PRO A 22 -15.35 24.00 -8.28
N ALA A 23 -15.33 23.38 -7.10
CA ALA A 23 -14.14 22.84 -6.44
C ALA A 23 -13.92 21.33 -6.69
N GLU A 24 -14.82 20.65 -7.41
CA GLU A 24 -14.64 19.22 -7.71
C GLU A 24 -13.76 19.04 -8.96
N ARG A 25 -12.75 18.19 -8.85
CA ARG A 25 -11.81 17.85 -9.93
C ARG A 25 -11.63 16.33 -10.02
N PRO A 26 -11.51 15.75 -11.23
CA PRO A 26 -11.10 14.36 -11.36
C PRO A 26 -9.77 14.10 -10.67
N LEU A 27 -9.71 13.07 -9.81
CA LEU A 27 -8.47 12.70 -9.13
C LEU A 27 -7.37 12.31 -10.13
N GLY A 28 -7.74 11.74 -11.28
CA GLY A 28 -6.82 11.46 -12.39
C GLY A 28 -6.10 12.69 -12.95
N ASP A 29 -6.69 13.89 -12.79
CA ASP A 29 -6.16 15.16 -13.33
C ASP A 29 -5.40 15.98 -12.27
N LEU A 30 -5.46 15.57 -10.99
CA LEU A 30 -4.72 16.22 -9.92
C LEU A 30 -3.26 15.71 -9.87
N PRO A 31 -2.30 16.55 -9.43
CA PRO A 31 -0.92 16.15 -9.17
C PRO A 31 -0.77 15.30 -7.90
N LEU A 32 -1.48 14.17 -7.86
CA LEU A 32 -1.51 13.22 -6.75
C LEU A 32 -0.14 12.60 -6.50
N THR A 33 0.30 12.58 -5.24
CA THR A 33 1.48 11.80 -4.82
C THR A 33 1.03 10.45 -4.27
N VAL A 34 1.49 9.37 -4.89
CA VAL A 34 1.09 8.01 -4.56
C VAL A 34 2.26 7.28 -3.89
N LEU A 35 2.07 6.82 -2.66
CA LEU A 35 2.99 5.88 -2.02
C LEU A 35 2.75 4.48 -2.58
N VAL A 36 3.81 3.86 -3.08
CA VAL A 36 3.80 2.54 -3.68
C VAL A 36 4.61 1.58 -2.82
N GLY A 37 4.01 0.42 -2.53
CA GLY A 37 4.71 -0.68 -1.89
C GLY A 37 3.77 -1.58 -1.09
N VAL A 38 4.29 -2.70 -0.63
CA VAL A 38 3.54 -3.72 0.13
C VAL A 38 3.62 -3.48 1.65
N THR A 39 2.99 -4.34 2.45
CA THR A 39 3.00 -4.16 3.92
C THR A 39 4.42 -4.37 4.48
N GLY A 40 4.81 -3.58 5.47
CA GLY A 40 6.13 -3.69 6.12
C GLY A 40 7.26 -2.89 5.46
N VAL A 41 7.03 -2.25 4.31
CA VAL A 41 8.06 -1.42 3.64
C VAL A 41 8.25 -0.02 4.25
N GLY A 42 7.46 0.35 5.26
CA GLY A 42 7.63 1.63 5.98
C GLY A 42 6.73 2.80 5.52
N LYS A 43 5.72 2.56 4.66
CA LYS A 43 4.79 3.61 4.17
C LYS A 43 4.16 4.45 5.28
N SER A 44 3.58 3.81 6.31
CA SER A 44 2.94 4.54 7.42
C SER A 44 3.93 5.42 8.19
N THR A 45 5.16 4.95 8.37
CA THR A 45 6.21 5.71 9.08
C THR A 45 6.69 6.89 8.22
N ALA A 46 6.89 6.67 6.92
CA ALA A 46 7.20 7.74 5.98
C ALA A 46 6.09 8.79 5.93
N LEU A 47 4.82 8.36 5.91
CA LEU A 47 3.66 9.25 5.93
C LEU A 47 3.59 10.08 7.22
N ALA A 48 3.92 9.50 8.37
CA ALA A 48 3.99 10.23 9.63
C ALA A 48 5.07 11.31 9.59
N ALA A 49 6.28 10.99 9.11
CA ALA A 49 7.37 11.95 8.95
C ALA A 49 7.04 13.07 7.94
N LEU A 50 6.26 12.75 6.91
CA LEU A 50 5.75 13.75 5.95
C LEU A 50 4.74 14.69 6.60
N ARG A 51 3.77 14.16 7.34
CA ARG A 51 2.77 14.98 8.06
C ARG A 51 3.39 15.86 9.16
N GLU A 52 4.43 15.38 9.82
CA GLU A 52 5.14 16.16 10.83
C GLU A 52 5.80 17.40 10.22
N ALA A 53 6.36 17.24 9.02
CA ALA A 53 7.04 18.33 8.33
C ALA A 53 6.12 19.21 7.48
N ASP A 54 4.99 18.68 7.04
CA ASP A 54 3.92 19.43 6.38
C ASP A 54 2.57 19.11 7.03
N PRO A 55 2.17 19.86 8.07
CA PRO A 55 0.88 19.68 8.71
C PRO A 55 -0.32 19.97 7.81
N ALA A 56 -0.12 20.64 6.66
CA ALA A 56 -1.16 20.90 5.68
C ALA A 56 -1.38 19.72 4.71
N LEU A 57 -0.49 18.72 4.73
CA LEU A 57 -0.56 17.55 3.87
C LEU A 57 -1.88 16.80 4.03
N LYS A 58 -2.63 16.72 2.92
CA LYS A 58 -3.92 16.02 2.87
C LYS A 58 -3.71 14.60 2.34
N VAL A 59 -4.03 13.61 3.16
CA VAL A 59 -3.94 12.20 2.78
C VAL A 59 -5.35 11.68 2.53
N LEU A 60 -5.59 11.17 1.33
CA LEU A 60 -6.84 10.54 0.94
C LEU A 60 -7.16 9.32 1.82
N PRO A 61 -8.43 8.86 1.82
CA PRO A 61 -8.81 7.58 2.41
C PRO A 61 -7.91 6.44 1.96
N ASP A 62 -7.69 5.47 2.83
CA ASP A 62 -6.73 4.41 2.57
C ASP A 62 -7.21 3.41 1.49
N ARG A 63 -6.32 2.49 1.10
CA ARG A 63 -6.65 1.42 0.14
C ARG A 63 -7.92 0.65 0.52
N ARG A 64 -8.16 0.39 1.81
CA ARG A 64 -9.31 -0.41 2.26
C ARG A 64 -10.59 0.39 2.10
N GLU A 65 -10.60 1.65 2.51
CA GLU A 65 -11.75 2.55 2.35
C GLU A 65 -12.13 2.69 0.88
N VAL A 66 -11.15 2.93 -0.01
CA VAL A 66 -11.40 3.03 -1.46
C VAL A 66 -11.87 1.71 -2.05
N THR A 67 -11.29 0.58 -1.64
CA THR A 67 -11.74 -0.76 -2.08
C THR A 67 -13.22 -0.97 -1.71
N ASP A 68 -13.58 -0.66 -0.48
CA ASP A 68 -14.93 -0.88 0.04
C ASP A 68 -15.94 -0.01 -0.70
N ALA A 69 -15.62 1.26 -0.88
CA ALA A 69 -16.49 2.23 -1.51
C ALA A 69 -16.65 2.03 -3.03
N VAL A 70 -15.56 1.73 -3.75
CA VAL A 70 -15.52 1.81 -5.22
C VAL A 70 -15.56 0.43 -5.87
N MET A 71 -14.95 -0.58 -5.25
CA MET A 71 -14.88 -1.92 -5.84
C MET A 71 -15.96 -2.85 -5.32
N ILE A 72 -16.22 -2.82 -4.00
CA ILE A 72 -17.09 -3.78 -3.32
C ILE A 72 -18.54 -3.30 -3.29
N LEU A 73 -18.79 -2.11 -2.73
CA LEU A 73 -20.14 -1.59 -2.51
C LEU A 73 -21.02 -1.58 -3.78
N PRO A 74 -20.52 -1.20 -4.97
CA PRO A 74 -21.33 -1.25 -6.19
C PRO A 74 -21.73 -2.67 -6.62
N LEU A 75 -20.95 -3.68 -6.26
CA LEU A 75 -21.20 -5.08 -6.61
C LEU A 75 -22.06 -5.80 -5.55
N SER A 76 -21.89 -5.44 -4.27
CA SER A 76 -22.59 -6.08 -3.15
C SER A 76 -23.90 -5.40 -2.76
N GLY A 77 -24.06 -4.11 -3.06
CA GLY A 77 -25.18 -3.29 -2.59
C GLY A 77 -25.16 -2.96 -1.10
N GLY A 78 -24.11 -3.36 -0.36
CA GLY A 78 -23.99 -3.15 1.07
C GLY A 78 -22.60 -3.50 1.64
N PRO A 79 -22.32 -3.19 2.92
CA PRO A 79 -21.03 -3.48 3.54
C PRO A 79 -20.79 -4.98 3.67
N ILE A 80 -19.56 -5.42 3.40
CA ILE A 80 -19.13 -6.83 3.50
C ILE A 80 -18.02 -6.95 4.56
N SER A 81 -18.27 -7.75 5.59
CA SER A 81 -17.31 -8.10 6.64
C SER A 81 -16.53 -9.38 6.35
N ASP A 82 -17.12 -10.32 5.59
CA ASP A 82 -16.48 -11.59 5.26
C ASP A 82 -15.25 -11.39 4.37
N ARG A 83 -14.14 -12.00 4.77
CA ARG A 83 -12.84 -11.77 4.11
C ARG A 83 -12.77 -12.45 2.74
N GLU A 84 -13.31 -13.64 2.60
CA GLU A 84 -13.28 -14.40 1.34
C GLU A 84 -14.15 -13.72 0.29
N GLU A 85 -15.33 -13.25 0.70
CA GLU A 85 -16.24 -12.51 -0.15
C GLU A 85 -15.64 -11.18 -0.61
N ARG A 86 -14.96 -10.44 0.27
CA ARG A 86 -14.21 -9.24 -0.12
C ARG A 86 -13.16 -9.53 -1.18
N PHE A 87 -12.42 -10.64 -1.04
CA PHE A 87 -11.45 -11.05 -2.05
C PHE A 87 -12.13 -11.41 -3.38
N ARG A 88 -13.22 -12.17 -3.33
CA ARG A 88 -14.00 -12.54 -4.52
C ARG A 88 -14.50 -11.32 -5.28
N LEU A 89 -15.09 -10.34 -4.57
CA LEU A 89 -15.62 -9.11 -5.17
C LEU A 89 -14.49 -8.22 -5.73
N THR A 90 -13.37 -8.10 -5.02
CA THR A 90 -12.20 -7.37 -5.52
C THR A 90 -11.64 -8.03 -6.78
N ALA A 91 -11.59 -9.37 -6.83
CA ALA A 91 -11.18 -10.12 -8.01
C ALA A 91 -12.15 -9.92 -9.18
N LEU A 92 -13.47 -9.92 -8.92
CA LEU A 92 -14.49 -9.66 -9.93
C LEU A 92 -14.35 -8.25 -10.52
N TYR A 93 -14.13 -7.23 -9.69
CA TYR A 93 -13.87 -5.86 -10.15
C TYR A 93 -12.67 -5.81 -11.12
N ARG A 94 -11.57 -6.49 -10.78
CA ARG A 94 -10.35 -6.53 -11.62
C ARG A 94 -10.53 -7.19 -12.98
N GLN A 95 -11.56 -8.02 -13.18
CA GLN A 95 -11.83 -8.65 -14.48
C GLN A 95 -12.22 -7.62 -15.55
N THR A 96 -12.87 -6.54 -15.15
CA THR A 96 -13.27 -5.44 -16.04
C THR A 96 -12.44 -4.17 -15.84
N HIS A 97 -11.66 -4.10 -14.77
CA HIS A 97 -10.81 -2.96 -14.41
C HIS A 97 -9.36 -3.42 -14.19
N PRO A 98 -8.58 -3.65 -15.26
CA PRO A 98 -7.22 -4.18 -15.15
C PRO A 98 -6.28 -3.27 -14.35
N GLY A 99 -6.56 -1.96 -14.28
CA GLY A 99 -5.80 -1.02 -13.44
C GLY A 99 -6.05 -1.13 -11.94
N GLY A 100 -7.02 -1.95 -11.51
CA GLY A 100 -7.30 -2.22 -10.10
C GLY A 100 -7.47 -0.95 -9.28
N MET A 101 -6.66 -0.80 -8.21
CA MET A 101 -6.74 0.36 -7.31
C MET A 101 -6.46 1.69 -8.02
N ALA A 102 -5.55 1.73 -9.00
CA ALA A 102 -5.27 2.96 -9.73
C ALA A 102 -6.49 3.42 -10.54
N GLN A 103 -7.16 2.48 -11.21
CA GLN A 103 -8.36 2.77 -11.99
C GLN A 103 -9.53 3.16 -11.08
N ALA A 104 -9.71 2.47 -9.94
CA ALA A 104 -10.72 2.84 -8.94
C ALA A 104 -10.51 4.27 -8.43
N LEU A 105 -9.28 4.62 -8.03
CA LEU A 105 -8.97 5.95 -7.54
C LEU A 105 -9.12 7.03 -8.63
N GLY A 106 -8.69 6.75 -9.85
CA GLY A 106 -8.81 7.68 -10.98
C GLY A 106 -10.25 7.94 -11.45
N SER A 107 -11.20 7.06 -11.09
CA SER A 107 -12.64 7.23 -11.39
C SER A 107 -13.36 8.23 -10.47
N LEU A 108 -12.68 8.71 -9.43
CA LEU A 108 -13.26 9.58 -8.42
C LEU A 108 -13.05 11.07 -8.75
N LEU A 109 -14.04 11.88 -8.39
CA LEU A 109 -13.93 13.32 -8.23
C LEU A 109 -13.53 13.63 -6.78
N ALA A 110 -12.59 14.55 -6.60
CA ALA A 110 -12.22 15.09 -5.31
C ALA A 110 -12.64 16.55 -5.16
N ASP A 111 -13.21 16.88 -4.01
CA ASP A 111 -13.39 18.26 -3.57
C ASP A 111 -12.02 18.84 -3.16
N THR A 112 -11.48 19.75 -3.96
CA THR A 112 -10.19 20.39 -3.69
C THR A 112 -10.26 21.37 -2.52
N GLY A 113 -11.46 21.82 -2.12
CA GLY A 113 -11.64 22.58 -0.88
C GLY A 113 -11.40 21.71 0.37
N HIS A 114 -11.66 20.41 0.28
CA HIS A 114 -11.43 19.44 1.34
C HIS A 114 -10.02 18.83 1.30
N TRP A 115 -9.62 18.34 0.11
CA TRP A 115 -8.39 17.56 -0.09
C TRP A 115 -7.20 18.38 -0.61
N GLY A 116 -7.39 19.66 -0.92
CA GLY A 116 -6.37 20.48 -1.57
C GLY A 116 -6.09 20.06 -3.01
N GLU A 117 -5.11 20.71 -3.64
CA GLU A 117 -4.75 20.44 -5.04
C GLU A 117 -3.69 19.35 -5.21
N GLN A 118 -2.93 19.01 -4.17
CA GLN A 118 -1.85 18.01 -4.22
C GLN A 118 -2.00 16.95 -3.11
N PRO A 119 -3.09 16.15 -3.13
CA PRO A 119 -3.28 15.14 -2.11
C PRO A 119 -2.24 14.02 -2.19
N VAL A 120 -2.15 13.23 -1.12
CA VAL A 120 -1.33 12.02 -1.02
C VAL A 120 -2.24 10.80 -0.89
N PHE A 121 -1.88 9.71 -1.55
CA PHE A 121 -2.55 8.42 -1.40
C PHE A 121 -1.56 7.32 -1.04
N ASP A 122 -1.87 6.54 -0.01
CA ASP A 122 -1.12 5.33 0.36
C ASP A 122 -1.92 4.08 -0.04
N GLY A 123 -1.65 3.53 -1.23
CA GLY A 123 -2.45 2.39 -1.64
C GLY A 123 -2.10 1.60 -2.89
N LEU A 124 -1.11 1.97 -3.71
CA LEU A 124 -0.70 1.10 -4.83
C LEU A 124 0.34 0.08 -4.38
N ARG A 125 0.22 -1.15 -4.89
CA ARG A 125 1.04 -2.30 -4.44
C ARG A 125 1.69 -3.08 -5.58
N GLY A 126 1.04 -3.19 -6.73
CA GLY A 126 1.44 -4.09 -7.81
C GLY A 126 1.84 -3.39 -9.11
N GLU A 127 2.51 -4.14 -9.97
CA GLU A 127 2.94 -3.70 -11.30
C GLU A 127 1.76 -3.22 -12.16
N ASP A 128 0.67 -3.98 -12.24
CA ASP A 128 -0.51 -3.62 -13.06
C ASP A 128 -1.08 -2.25 -12.66
N GLU A 129 -1.22 -2.02 -11.34
CA GLU A 129 -1.75 -0.77 -10.79
C GLU A 129 -0.83 0.41 -11.14
N VAL A 130 0.48 0.22 -10.99
CA VAL A 130 1.50 1.22 -11.29
C VAL A 130 1.55 1.53 -12.78
N ARG A 131 1.60 0.52 -13.64
CA ARG A 131 1.65 0.69 -15.10
C ARG A 131 0.40 1.40 -15.60
N TYR A 132 -0.76 0.97 -15.11
CA TYR A 132 -2.02 1.62 -15.43
C TYR A 132 -2.01 3.09 -15.01
N ALA A 133 -1.64 3.38 -13.76
CA ALA A 133 -1.58 4.74 -13.25
C ALA A 133 -0.62 5.62 -14.06
N ALA A 134 0.57 5.11 -14.36
CA ALA A 134 1.60 5.84 -15.07
C ALA A 134 1.17 6.21 -16.51
N ALA A 135 0.44 5.32 -17.16
CA ALA A 135 -0.07 5.49 -18.53
C ALA A 135 -1.30 6.41 -18.61
N HIS A 136 -2.22 6.35 -17.63
CA HIS A 136 -3.50 7.05 -17.72
C HIS A 136 -3.53 8.38 -16.95
N PHE A 137 -2.67 8.55 -15.94
CA PHE A 137 -2.67 9.73 -15.06
C PHE A 137 -1.30 10.43 -15.13
N PRO A 138 -1.04 11.26 -16.16
CA PRO A 138 0.28 11.83 -16.41
C PRO A 138 0.76 12.77 -15.29
N ARG A 139 -0.17 13.33 -14.50
CA ARG A 139 0.13 14.23 -13.38
C ARG A 139 0.40 13.50 -12.07
N TRP A 140 0.11 12.20 -11.99
CA TRP A 140 0.43 11.41 -10.81
C TRP A 140 1.94 11.21 -10.70
N ARG A 141 2.38 11.27 -9.45
CA ARG A 141 3.76 11.19 -8.99
C ARG A 141 3.87 10.03 -8.01
N PHE A 142 4.93 9.23 -8.11
CA PHE A 142 5.05 7.97 -7.37
C PHE A 142 6.25 7.99 -6.44
N VAL A 143 6.04 7.57 -5.19
CA VAL A 143 7.11 7.30 -4.22
C VAL A 143 7.09 5.81 -3.90
N ALA A 144 8.03 5.06 -4.47
CA ALA A 144 8.20 3.65 -4.19
C ALA A 144 9.08 3.46 -2.97
N LEU A 145 8.56 2.73 -1.98
CA LEU A 145 9.30 2.32 -0.79
C LEU A 145 9.61 0.82 -0.85
N GLY A 146 10.89 0.50 -0.97
CA GLY A 146 11.39 -0.87 -1.03
C GLY A 146 11.94 -1.36 0.32
N ALA A 147 11.76 -2.65 0.59
CA ALA A 147 12.46 -3.39 1.64
C ALA A 147 12.48 -4.89 1.29
N PRO A 148 13.58 -5.62 1.57
CA PRO A 148 13.61 -7.07 1.43
C PRO A 148 12.53 -7.77 2.26
N ASP A 149 12.08 -8.93 1.80
CA ASP A 149 10.96 -9.66 2.41
C ASP A 149 11.25 -10.09 3.86
N ALA A 150 12.48 -10.52 4.16
CA ALA A 150 12.89 -10.83 5.53
C ALA A 150 12.82 -9.61 6.46
N VAL A 151 13.22 -8.43 5.97
CA VAL A 151 13.12 -7.16 6.71
C VAL A 151 11.65 -6.80 6.97
N ARG A 152 10.78 -7.03 5.98
CA ARG A 152 9.34 -6.79 6.14
C ARG A 152 8.75 -7.66 7.25
N VAL A 153 9.11 -8.95 7.33
CA VAL A 153 8.69 -9.83 8.43
C VAL A 153 9.12 -9.26 9.79
N ARG A 154 10.39 -8.87 9.94
CA ARG A 154 10.91 -8.26 11.17
C ARG A 154 10.13 -7.01 11.58
N ARG A 155 9.83 -6.12 10.63
CA ARG A 155 9.05 -4.90 10.89
C ARG A 155 7.60 -5.16 11.27
N LEU A 156 7.00 -6.23 10.75
CA LEU A 156 5.65 -6.64 11.12
C LEU A 156 5.58 -7.18 12.55
N LEU A 157 6.67 -7.74 13.09
CA LEU A 157 6.76 -8.16 14.49
C LEU A 157 6.84 -6.96 15.45
N GLY A 158 7.51 -5.87 15.05
CA GLY A 158 7.66 -4.65 15.87
C GLY A 158 6.41 -3.74 15.93
N ARG A 159 5.33 -4.05 15.20
CA ARG A 159 4.12 -3.20 15.11
C ARG A 159 3.13 -3.35 16.28
N GLY A 160 3.53 -4.03 17.36
CA GLY A 160 2.76 -4.17 18.59
C GLY A 160 1.94 -5.45 18.62
N ASP A 161 2.43 -6.43 19.36
CA ASP A 161 1.62 -7.45 20.03
C ASP A 161 2.15 -7.54 21.48
N HIS A 162 1.40 -6.96 22.43
CA HIS A 162 1.62 -7.09 23.87
C HIS A 162 1.09 -8.46 24.32
N PHE A 163 1.87 -9.54 24.23
CA PHE A 163 1.51 -10.78 24.92
C PHE A 163 2.74 -11.57 25.40
N ASP A 164 2.76 -11.70 26.73
CA ASP A 164 3.47 -12.58 27.66
C ASP A 164 4.77 -13.29 27.24
N GLN A 165 5.79 -13.03 28.07
CA GLN A 165 7.05 -13.76 28.16
C GLN A 165 6.84 -15.08 28.90
N ILE A 166 6.88 -16.22 28.20
CA ILE A 166 7.10 -17.55 28.79
C ILE A 166 8.07 -18.36 27.89
N ARG A 167 8.84 -19.22 28.55
CA ARG A 167 10.02 -19.99 28.09
C ARG A 167 9.90 -20.71 26.74
N THR A 168 11.06 -20.80 26.10
CA THR A 168 11.29 -21.15 24.70
C THR A 168 11.84 -22.57 24.53
N GLU A 169 11.06 -23.45 23.93
CA GLU A 169 11.52 -24.68 23.28
C GLU A 169 10.84 -24.72 21.89
N GLY A 170 11.59 -24.89 20.78
CA GLY A 170 10.98 -25.02 19.44
C GLY A 170 11.65 -24.34 18.23
N ALA A 171 12.91 -23.88 18.32
CA ALA A 171 13.57 -23.23 17.17
C ALA A 171 13.78 -24.16 15.95
N GLU A 172 14.05 -25.46 16.18
CA GLU A 172 14.20 -26.44 15.09
C GLU A 172 12.86 -26.76 14.39
N ASP A 173 11.74 -26.74 15.13
CA ASP A 173 10.40 -26.89 14.57
C ASP A 173 9.99 -25.67 13.73
N LEU A 174 10.32 -24.46 14.19
CA LEU A 174 10.00 -23.23 13.46
C LEU A 174 10.69 -23.16 12.08
N ARG A 175 11.97 -23.51 11.99
CA ARG A 175 12.70 -23.44 10.72
C ARG A 175 12.10 -24.37 9.67
N ALA A 176 11.71 -25.58 10.05
CA ALA A 176 11.01 -26.52 9.18
C ALA A 176 9.59 -26.02 8.83
N ALA A 177 8.87 -25.46 9.81
CA ALA A 177 7.54 -24.89 9.58
C ALA A 177 7.56 -23.72 8.59
N LEU A 178 8.59 -22.86 8.65
CA LEU A 178 8.78 -21.75 7.71
C LEU A 178 9.07 -22.24 6.29
N GLU A 179 9.86 -23.29 6.14
CA GLU A 179 10.14 -23.92 4.84
C GLU A 179 8.91 -24.60 4.24
N GLY A 180 8.11 -25.25 5.09
CA GLY A 180 6.87 -25.91 4.71
C GLY A 180 5.75 -24.95 4.30
N LEU A 181 5.92 -23.64 4.42
CA LEU A 181 4.94 -22.67 3.94
C LEU A 181 4.90 -22.66 2.40
N LYS A 182 3.69 -22.70 1.85
CA LYS A 182 3.47 -22.58 0.40
C LYS A 182 4.08 -21.27 -0.14
N GLY A 183 5.00 -21.40 -1.11
CA GLY A 183 5.70 -20.27 -1.74
C GLY A 183 6.93 -19.77 -0.96
N SER A 184 7.34 -20.43 0.12
CA SER A 184 8.49 -20.00 0.94
C SER A 184 9.79 -19.94 0.14
N ALA A 185 10.13 -21.02 -0.56
CA ALA A 185 11.36 -21.12 -1.35
C ALA A 185 11.41 -20.17 -2.58
N GLU A 186 10.27 -19.63 -3.00
CA GLU A 186 10.19 -18.63 -4.09
C GLU A 186 10.48 -17.21 -3.59
N VAL A 187 10.29 -16.97 -2.29
CA VAL A 187 10.32 -15.64 -1.67
C VAL A 187 11.54 -15.46 -0.77
N PHE A 188 11.95 -16.52 -0.07
CA PHE A 188 13.04 -16.49 0.89
C PHE A 188 14.13 -17.48 0.51
N THR A 189 15.37 -17.06 0.69
CA THR A 189 16.54 -17.93 0.67
C THR A 189 16.62 -18.76 1.95
N ALA A 190 17.37 -19.87 1.93
CA ALA A 190 17.60 -20.69 3.12
C ALA A 190 18.21 -19.87 4.28
N ALA A 191 19.15 -18.98 3.98
CA ALA A 191 19.77 -18.08 4.96
C ALA A 191 18.75 -17.11 5.57
N GLU A 192 17.85 -16.53 4.77
CA GLU A 192 16.78 -15.67 5.29
C GLU A 192 15.81 -16.46 6.18
N LEU A 193 15.51 -17.72 5.86
CA LEU A 193 14.68 -18.59 6.71
C LEU A 193 15.38 -18.91 8.03
N ASP A 194 16.70 -19.14 8.02
CA ASP A 194 17.49 -19.34 9.23
C ASP A 194 17.49 -18.06 10.10
N ASP A 195 17.66 -16.89 9.48
CA ASP A 195 17.61 -15.59 10.14
C ASP A 195 16.23 -15.30 10.75
N LEU A 196 15.15 -15.69 10.06
CA LEU A 196 13.79 -15.57 10.59
C LEU A 196 13.55 -16.53 11.76
N ALA A 197 14.04 -17.78 11.68
CA ALA A 197 13.94 -18.72 12.79
C ALA A 197 14.76 -18.24 14.02
N ALA A 198 15.90 -17.58 13.79
CA ALA A 198 16.75 -17.04 14.84
C ALA A 198 16.11 -15.88 15.62
N LEU A 199 15.06 -15.23 15.10
CA LEU A 199 14.29 -14.18 15.81
C LEU A 199 13.72 -14.63 17.15
N VAL A 200 13.56 -15.93 17.35
CA VAL A 200 13.16 -16.51 18.64
C VAL A 200 14.17 -16.16 19.74
N LYS A 201 15.46 -16.05 19.39
CA LYS A 201 16.54 -15.63 20.31
C LYS A 201 16.46 -14.13 20.64
N GLU A 202 15.78 -13.35 19.81
CA GLU A 202 15.50 -11.92 20.03
C GLU A 202 14.21 -11.72 20.86
N GLY A 203 13.58 -12.80 21.32
CA GLY A 203 12.38 -12.75 22.17
C GLY A 203 11.05 -12.77 21.42
N HIS A 204 11.08 -12.98 20.09
CA HIS A 204 9.85 -13.14 19.31
C HIS A 204 9.27 -14.55 19.43
N ARG A 205 7.94 -14.64 19.41
CA ARG A 205 7.24 -15.93 19.48
C ARG A 205 7.28 -16.63 18.10
N PRO A 206 7.54 -17.95 18.03
CA PRO A 206 7.53 -18.71 16.79
C PRO A 206 6.25 -18.55 15.96
N GLU A 207 5.10 -18.55 16.61
CA GLU A 207 3.78 -18.37 16.02
C GLU A 207 3.61 -16.99 15.36
N ASP A 208 4.18 -15.95 15.96
CA ASP A 208 4.14 -14.59 15.41
C ASP A 208 5.03 -14.50 14.17
N ILE A 209 6.25 -15.05 14.24
CA ILE A 209 7.17 -15.13 13.10
C ILE A 209 6.50 -15.85 11.93
N LEU A 210 5.88 -17.01 12.20
CA LEU A 210 5.16 -17.78 11.20
C LEU A 210 3.96 -17.00 10.63
N ALA A 211 3.18 -16.34 11.48
CA ALA A 211 2.02 -15.55 11.06
C ALA A 211 2.41 -14.35 10.20
N LYS A 212 3.43 -13.56 10.60
CA LYS A 212 3.90 -12.42 9.79
C LYS A 212 4.57 -12.89 8.49
N THR A 213 5.25 -14.03 8.49
CA THR A 213 5.79 -14.65 7.26
C THR A 213 4.67 -15.04 6.29
N LYS A 214 3.58 -15.65 6.78
CA LYS A 214 2.38 -15.96 5.97
C LYS A 214 1.75 -14.71 5.36
N ILE A 215 1.79 -13.55 6.04
CA ILE A 215 1.32 -12.28 5.46
C ILE A 215 2.18 -11.90 4.25
N VAL A 216 3.51 -11.93 4.39
CA VAL A 216 4.44 -11.59 3.30
C VAL A 216 4.27 -12.53 2.12
N LEU A 217 4.23 -13.85 2.34
CA LEU A 217 3.97 -14.84 1.29
C LEU A 217 2.62 -14.63 0.62
N SER A 218 1.57 -14.33 1.40
CA SER A 218 0.27 -14.05 0.85
C SER A 218 0.25 -12.81 -0.03
N GLU A 219 1.01 -11.77 0.32
CA GLU A 219 1.15 -10.60 -0.55
C GLU A 219 1.95 -10.92 -1.81
N ARG A 220 3.04 -11.69 -1.71
CA ARG A 220 3.89 -12.06 -2.86
C ARG A 220 3.18 -12.91 -3.91
N ARG A 221 2.18 -13.70 -3.50
CA ARG A 221 1.29 -14.41 -4.44
C ARG A 221 0.40 -13.48 -5.27
N ASN A 222 0.15 -12.26 -4.81
CA ASN A 222 -0.77 -11.31 -5.44
C ASN A 222 -0.08 -10.10 -6.07
N TYR A 223 1.13 -9.78 -5.60
CA TYR A 223 1.88 -8.61 -6.02
C TYR A 223 3.36 -8.93 -6.19
N ASP A 224 3.95 -8.35 -7.22
CA ASP A 224 5.39 -8.30 -7.38
C ASP A 224 5.95 -6.88 -7.12
N PRO A 225 6.44 -6.58 -5.90
CA PRO A 225 7.00 -5.27 -5.59
C PRO A 225 8.22 -4.94 -6.45
N ALA A 226 9.03 -5.94 -6.80
CA ALA A 226 10.22 -5.73 -7.62
C ALA A 226 9.83 -5.34 -9.05
N ALA A 227 8.80 -5.98 -9.63
CA ALA A 227 8.27 -5.59 -10.93
C ALA A 227 7.60 -4.21 -10.91
N ALA A 228 6.87 -3.87 -9.83
CA ALA A 228 6.31 -2.53 -9.65
C ALA A 228 7.40 -1.45 -9.60
N GLU A 229 8.47 -1.69 -8.84
CA GLU A 229 9.61 -0.78 -8.75
C GLU A 229 10.36 -0.68 -10.10
N ALA A 230 10.56 -1.81 -10.78
CA ALA A 230 11.16 -1.83 -12.12
C ALA A 230 10.33 -1.02 -13.13
N ALA A 231 9.00 -1.12 -13.09
CA ALA A 231 8.11 -0.31 -13.92
C ALA A 231 8.27 1.19 -13.60
N LEU A 232 8.33 1.58 -12.32
CA LEU A 232 8.51 2.98 -11.91
C LEU A 232 9.87 3.56 -12.34
N ARG A 233 10.93 2.76 -12.33
CA ARG A 233 12.26 3.18 -12.79
C ARG A 233 12.31 3.55 -14.28
N THR A 234 11.32 3.15 -15.06
CA THR A 234 11.21 3.55 -16.47
C THR A 234 10.63 4.96 -16.65
N LEU A 235 10.07 5.55 -15.59
CA LEU A 235 9.49 6.89 -15.63
C LEU A 235 10.56 7.97 -15.47
N PRO A 236 10.29 9.19 -15.94
CA PRO A 236 11.14 10.33 -15.67
C PRO A 236 11.35 10.57 -14.17
N PRO A 237 12.54 11.04 -13.73
CA PRO A 237 12.84 11.26 -12.31
C PRO A 237 11.87 12.18 -11.58
N GLU A 238 11.23 13.12 -12.28
CA GLU A 238 10.19 14.02 -11.74
C GLU A 238 8.85 13.31 -11.48
N ARG A 239 8.64 12.11 -12.05
CA ARG A 239 7.43 11.30 -11.88
C ARG A 239 7.60 10.14 -10.90
N ALA A 240 8.82 9.66 -10.67
CA ALA A 240 9.07 8.55 -9.75
C ALA A 240 10.30 8.77 -8.86
N LEU A 241 10.09 8.63 -7.55
CA LEU A 241 11.14 8.55 -6.54
C LEU A 241 11.16 7.13 -5.96
N ILE A 242 12.30 6.46 -6.03
CA ILE A 242 12.48 5.10 -5.50
C ILE A 242 13.42 5.16 -4.29
N LEU A 243 12.97 4.67 -3.14
CA LEU A 243 13.68 4.76 -1.87
C LEU A 243 13.85 3.39 -1.21
N ASP A 244 15.08 3.08 -0.84
CA ASP A 244 15.41 1.92 -0.02
C ASP A 244 15.27 2.28 1.47
N THR A 245 14.22 1.74 2.09
CA THR A 245 13.92 2.02 3.51
C THR A 245 14.80 1.24 4.48
N VAL A 246 15.69 0.37 4.00
CA VAL A 246 16.74 -0.24 4.83
C VAL A 246 17.92 0.73 4.98
N ARG A 247 18.20 1.51 3.95
CA ARG A 247 19.31 2.49 3.93
C ARG A 247 18.93 3.85 4.49
N LEU A 248 17.64 4.20 4.43
CA LEU A 248 17.12 5.50 4.84
C LEU A 248 16.28 5.38 6.11
N SER A 249 16.56 6.24 7.09
CA SER A 249 15.67 6.46 8.23
C SER A 249 14.34 7.06 7.78
N PRO A 250 13.26 6.94 8.58
CA PRO A 250 11.98 7.59 8.26
C PRO A 250 12.09 9.10 8.00
N GLU A 251 12.94 9.79 8.75
CA GLU A 251 13.20 11.23 8.60
C GLU A 251 13.91 11.51 7.28
N GLN A 252 14.88 10.67 6.90
CA GLN A 252 15.57 10.77 5.61
C GLN A 252 14.63 10.48 4.44
N VAL A 253 13.72 9.52 4.57
CA VAL A 253 12.66 9.26 3.58
C VAL A 253 11.76 10.50 3.44
N GLY A 254 11.28 11.05 4.55
CA GLY A 254 10.46 12.27 4.54
C GLY A 254 11.18 13.46 3.90
N ALA A 255 12.45 13.66 4.23
CA ALA A 255 13.28 14.71 3.65
C ALA A 255 13.49 14.53 2.13
N ALA A 256 13.77 13.30 1.68
CA ALA A 256 13.94 12.97 0.27
C ALA A 256 12.66 13.24 -0.53
N VAL A 257 11.51 12.80 -0.01
CA VAL A 257 10.20 13.03 -0.65
C VAL A 257 9.88 14.53 -0.73
N ARG A 258 10.14 15.32 0.32
CA ARG A 258 9.93 16.78 0.28
C ARG A 258 10.85 17.47 -0.71
N ALA A 259 12.13 17.13 -0.71
CA ALA A 259 13.09 17.70 -1.66
C ALA A 259 12.69 17.41 -3.10
N TRP A 260 12.23 16.19 -3.36
CA TRP A 260 11.72 15.77 -4.65
C TRP A 260 10.41 16.47 -5.04
N ALA A 261 9.46 16.61 -4.12
CA ALA A 261 8.19 17.29 -4.37
C ALA A 261 8.32 18.82 -4.54
N GLY A 262 9.30 19.43 -3.86
CA GLY A 262 9.59 20.86 -3.89
C GLY A 262 10.61 21.29 -4.97
N GLY A 263 11.32 20.34 -5.57
CA GLY A 263 12.12 20.55 -6.77
C GLY A 263 11.20 20.90 -7.93
N LYS A 264 11.08 22.20 -8.24
CA LYS A 264 10.32 22.66 -9.41
C LYS A 264 10.84 21.96 -10.67
N ALA A 265 9.92 21.36 -11.42
CA ALA A 265 10.12 21.03 -12.83
C ALA A 265 10.42 22.31 -13.65
#